data_AF-D9PLH9-F1
#
_entry.id   AF-D9PLH9-F1
#
_cell.length_a   1.000
_cell.length_b   1.000
_cell.length_c   1.000
_cell.angle_alpha   90.00
_cell.angle_beta   90.00
_cell.angle_gamma   90.00
#
_symmetry.space_group_name_H-M   'P 1'
#
loop_
_entity.id
_entity.type
_entity.pdbx_description
1 polymer ?
#
loop_
_entity_poly.entity_id
_entity_poly.type
_entity_poly.pdbx_seq_one_letter_code
_entity_poly.pdbx_strand_id
1 'polypeptide(L)' 'MNDAISQFRAALSVRGILAPVEIRADGMLHRCDAEGKGGKNDAAYLLHLDGIPAGGFENH' A
#
# COMPACT_ATOMS: atom_id res chain seq x y z
N MET A 1 -11.73 -12.56 12.29
CA MET A 1 -11.74 -11.09 12.17
C MET A 1 -10.46 -10.72 11.42
N ASN A 2 -10.55 -10.38 10.13
CA ASN A 2 -9.36 -10.18 9.31
C ASN A 2 -8.91 -8.71 9.45
N ASP A 3 -7.75 -8.50 10.05
CA ASP A 3 -7.18 -7.19 10.33
C ASP A 3 -7.01 -6.35 9.04
N ALA A 4 -7.34 -5.06 9.10
CA ALA A 4 -7.40 -4.19 7.92
C ALA A 4 -6.02 -4.03 7.25
N ILE A 5 -4.95 -4.05 8.04
CA ILE A 5 -3.57 -4.02 7.52
C ILE A 5 -3.29 -5.30 6.76
N SER A 6 -3.73 -6.45 7.27
CA SER A 6 -3.57 -7.75 6.60
C SER A 6 -4.28 -7.81 5.24
N GLN A 7 -5.51 -7.27 5.16
CA GLN A 7 -6.25 -7.16 3.89
C GLN A 7 -5.56 -6.21 2.91
N PHE A 8 -5.08 -5.08 3.41
CA PHE A 8 -4.36 -4.10 2.61
C PHE A 8 -3.05 -4.65 2.05
N ARG A 9 -2.28 -5.40 2.87
CA ARG A 9 -1.08 -6.14 2.40
C ARG A 9 -1.39 -7.09 1.25
N ALA A 10 -2.49 -7.84 1.36
CA ALA A 10 -2.91 -8.74 0.30
C ALA A 10 -3.24 -7.98 -1.00
N ALA A 11 -3.95 -6.84 -0.89
CA ALA A 11 -4.29 -6.01 -2.05
C ALA A 11 -3.06 -5.40 -2.74
N LEU A 12 -2.06 -4.96 -1.99
CA LEU A 12 -0.78 -4.48 -2.54
C LEU A 12 -0.05 -5.59 -3.30
N SER A 13 0.02 -6.79 -2.71
CA SER A 13 0.70 -7.94 -3.33
C SER A 13 0.04 -8.39 -4.64
N VAL A 14 -1.29 -8.40 -4.72
CA VAL A 14 -2.02 -8.70 -5.98
C VAL A 14 -1.67 -7.73 -7.11
N ARG A 15 -1.25 -6.51 -6.78
CA ARG A 15 -0.84 -5.48 -7.74
C ARG A 15 0.68 -5.44 -8.00
N GLY A 16 1.44 -6.38 -7.44
CA GLY A 16 2.91 -6.38 -7.54
C GLY A 16 3.56 -5.24 -6.76
N ILE A 17 2.88 -4.65 -5.78
CA ILE A 17 3.46 -3.62 -4.91
C ILE A 17 4.07 -4.30 -3.69
N LEU A 18 5.36 -4.06 -3.47
CA LEU A 18 6.11 -4.62 -2.35
C LEU A 18 5.78 -3.83 -1.08
N ALA A 19 4.87 -4.39 -0.27
CA ALA A 19 4.50 -3.81 1.00
C ALA A 19 5.72 -3.73 1.94
N PRO A 20 6.00 -2.56 2.56
CA PRO A 20 7.07 -2.44 3.54
C PRO A 20 6.81 -3.31 4.79
N VAL A 21 7.86 -3.52 5.58
CA VAL A 21 7.78 -4.28 6.84
C VAL A 21 6.71 -3.68 7.76
N GLU A 22 6.75 -2.36 7.93
CA GLU A 22 5.78 -1.56 8.68
C GLU A 22 4.89 -0.76 7.72
N ILE A 23 3.58 -0.97 7.78
CA ILE A 23 2.59 -0.16 7.06
C ILE A 23 2.09 0.92 8.00
N ARG A 24 2.28 2.17 7.59
CA ARG A 24 1.80 3.32 8.36
C ARG A 24 0.42 3.71 7.88
N ALA A 25 -0.51 3.79 8.83
CA ALA A 25 -1.90 4.17 8.60
C ALA A 25 -2.16 5.64 8.96
N ASP A 26 -1.21 6.52 8.65
CA ASP A 26 -1.23 7.94 9.02
C ASP A 26 -1.94 8.85 8.00
N GLY A 27 -2.51 8.26 6.93
CA GLY A 27 -3.18 9.02 5.88
C GLY A 27 -2.25 9.75 4.91
N MET A 28 -0.93 9.57 5.00
CA MET A 28 0.03 10.13 4.05
C MET A 28 0.34 9.14 2.92
N LEU A 29 0.84 9.70 1.81
CA LEU A 29 1.31 8.91 0.67
C LEU A 29 2.73 8.40 0.97
N HIS A 30 2.90 7.09 1.09
CA HIS A 30 4.20 6.45 1.32
C HIS A 30 4.70 5.79 0.04
N ARG A 31 5.93 6.14 -0.38
CA ARG A 31 6.58 5.49 -1.53
C ARG A 31 7.10 4.11 -1.15
N CYS A 32 6.98 3.18 -2.07
CA CYS A 32 7.42 1.80 -1.93
C CYS A 32 7.87 1.24 -3.28
N ASP A 33 8.43 0.04 -3.24
CA ASP A 33 8.97 -0.62 -4.41
C ASP A 33 7.87 -1.42 -5.13
N ALA A 34 7.99 -1.56 -6.45
CA ALA A 34 7.10 -2.37 -7.27
C ALA A 34 7.88 -3.49 -7.97
N GLU A 35 7.21 -4.61 -8.23
CA GLU A 35 7.74 -5.70 -9.06
C GLU A 35 7.69 -5.30 -10.54
N GLY A 36 8.82 -5.43 -11.26
CA GLY A 36 8.89 -5.17 -12.71
C GLY A 36 9.77 -3.96 -13.11
N LYS A 37 9.55 -3.44 -14.33
CA LYS A 37 10.30 -2.28 -14.86
C LYS A 37 9.85 -1.00 -14.16
N GLY A 38 10.72 -0.42 -13.33
CA GLY A 38 10.44 0.79 -12.55
C GLY A 38 10.91 0.65 -11.09
N GLY A 39 10.84 -0.55 -10.52
CA GLY A 39 11.58 -0.95 -9.33
C GLY A 39 11.43 -0.03 -8.11
N LYS A 40 12.53 0.62 -7.71
CA LYS A 40 12.65 1.34 -6.43
C LYS A 40 11.85 2.65 -6.43
N ASN A 41 11.00 2.85 -5.42
CA ASN A 41 10.07 3.98 -5.29
C ASN A 41 9.04 4.10 -6.42
N ASP A 42 8.77 3.05 -7.18
CA ASP A 42 7.88 3.10 -8.35
C ASP A 42 6.39 2.97 -8.00
N ALA A 43 6.09 2.64 -6.73
CA ALA A 43 4.74 2.59 -6.22
C ALA A 43 4.54 3.57 -5.05
N ALA A 44 3.27 3.87 -4.79
CA ALA A 44 2.86 4.61 -3.62
C ALA A 44 1.58 4.00 -3.04
N TYR A 45 1.43 4.09 -1.73
CA TYR A 45 0.21 3.66 -1.05
C TYR A 45 -0.25 4.72 -0.05
N LEU A 46 -1.55 4.74 0.21
CA LEU A 46 -2.17 5.52 1.27
C LEU A 46 -3.14 4.60 2.01
N LEU A 47 -3.02 4.56 3.34
CA LEU A 47 -3.94 3.84 4.21
C LEU A 47 -4.40 4.77 5.33
N HIS A 48 -5.70 4.80 5.57
CA HIS A 48 -6.33 5.53 6.65
C HIS A 48 -7.25 4.59 7.43
N LEU A 49 -7.06 4.51 8.75
CA LEU A 49 -7.77 3.54 9.60
C LEU A 49 -8.82 4.16 10.53
N ASP A 50 -9.13 5.47 10.43
CA ASP A 50 -10.17 6.15 11.25
C ASP A 50 -11.63 5.76 10.90
N GLY A 51 -11.88 4.51 10.49
CA GLY A 51 -13.23 3.99 10.25
C GLY A 51 -13.89 4.41 8.94
N ILE A 52 -13.25 5.29 8.16
CA ILE A 52 -13.64 5.59 6.77
C ILE A 52 -12.61 4.92 5.86
N PRO A 53 -12.98 3.90 5.06
CA PRO A 53 -12.05 3.27 4.15
C PRO A 53 -11.61 4.28 3.08
N ALA A 54 -10.39 4.78 3.21
CA ALA A 54 -9.74 5.64 2.24
C ALA A 54 -8.37 5.04 1.89
N GLY A 55 -8.25 4.56 0.66
CA GLY A 55 -6.99 4.06 0.10
C GLY A 55 -6.95 4.37 -1.39
N GLY A 56 -5.81 4.89 -1.84
CA GLY A 56 -5.58 5.27 -3.25
C GLY A 56 -4.56 4.32 -3.89
N PHE A 57 -4.75 4.06 -5.19
CA PHE A 57 -3.77 3.36 -6.01
C PHE A 57 -3.37 4.26 -7.18
N GLU A 58 -2.07 4.37 -7.44
CA GLU A 58 -1.55 5.02 -8.62
C GLU A 58 -0.47 4.12 -9.24
N ASN A 59 -0.44 4.06 -10.57
CA ASN A 59 0.64 3.51 -11.37
C ASN A 59 0.77 4.38 -12.63
N HIS A 60 1.99 4.68 -13.07
CA HIS A 60 2.25 5.53 -14.25
C HIS A 60 2.80 4.70 -15.41
#